data_AF-A0A932KRY4-F1
#
_entry.id   AF-A0A932KRY4-F1
#
_cell.length_a   1.000
_cell.length_b   1.000
_cell.length_c   1.000
_cell.angle_alpha   90.00
_cell.angle_beta   90.00
_cell.angle_gamma   90.00
#
_symmetry.space_group_name_H-M   'P 1'
#
loop_
_entity.id
_entity.type
_entity.pdbx_description
1 polymer ?
#
loop_
_entity_poly.entity_id
_entity_poly.type
_entity_poly.pdbx_seq_one_letter_code
_entity_poly.pdbx_strand_id
1 'polypeptide(L)'
;MLKNIIRYLKYWWLMSRNSFISVINTKGALFIFLFGKIMRFTFFFLFLYFLLGGTKSLAGYSLNQTLFFFLTFNLVDVTSQFLFREVYRFRPLVVTGDFDLILTKPINSLFRALMGGADVIDLITIPPLIYAVFYLGKMLNPTTADIFLYILLILNALFIAVSFHIAVLALGILTLEIDYTIMVYRDLSSLGKLPIEVYKEPVKGILTYLVPVGLMVAVPAKVFMGIITVSGILTAFAFSVLAFIAATRFWGYALRRYTSASS
;
A
#
# COMPACT_ATOMS: atom_id res chain seq x y z
N MET A 1 -26.63 8.14 3.39
CA MET A 1 -25.19 8.00 3.06
C MET A 1 -24.27 8.11 4.29
N LEU A 2 -24.29 9.23 5.03
CA LEU A 2 -23.43 9.43 6.22
C LEU A 2 -23.63 8.37 7.33
N LYS A 3 -24.88 8.00 7.65
CA LYS A 3 -25.19 6.93 8.63
C LYS A 3 -24.55 5.58 8.27
N ASN A 4 -24.44 5.26 6.98
CA ASN A 4 -23.78 4.04 6.52
C ASN A 4 -22.26 4.13 6.72
N ILE A 5 -21.65 5.27 6.38
CA ILE A 5 -20.20 5.49 6.57
C ILE A 5 -19.83 5.35 8.04
N ILE A 6 -20.57 6.01 8.94
CA ILE A 6 -20.35 5.93 10.39
C ILE A 6 -20.45 4.46 10.87
N ARG A 7 -21.43 3.72 10.35
CA ARG A 7 -21.60 2.29 10.67
C ARG A 7 -20.40 1.46 10.21
N TYR A 8 -19.91 1.64 8.99
CA TYR A 8 -18.74 0.93 8.47
C TYR A 8 -17.45 1.29 9.24
N LEU A 9 -17.26 2.56 9.58
CA LEU A 9 -16.15 3.00 10.43
C LEU A 9 -16.22 2.37 11.83
N LYS A 10 -17.41 2.29 12.43
CA LYS A 10 -17.63 1.59 13.70
C LYS A 10 -17.26 0.11 13.59
N TYR A 11 -17.67 -0.57 12.51
CA TYR A 11 -17.31 -1.98 12.29
C TYR A 11 -15.80 -2.15 12.13
N TRP A 12 -15.15 -1.31 11.31
CA TRP A 12 -13.70 -1.33 11.15
C TRP A 12 -12.97 -1.10 12.48
N TRP A 13 -13.43 -0.16 13.29
CA TRP A 13 -12.86 0.11 14.60
C TRP A 13 -12.95 -1.10 15.54
N LEU A 14 -14.13 -1.74 15.62
CA LEU A 14 -14.33 -2.94 16.45
C LEU A 14 -13.42 -4.09 16.01
N MET A 15 -13.32 -4.34 14.70
CA MET A 15 -12.44 -5.36 14.14
C MET A 15 -10.95 -5.04 14.37
N SER A 16 -10.57 -3.78 14.20
CA SER A 16 -9.20 -3.32 14.44
C SER A 16 -8.82 -3.42 15.90
N ARG A 17 -9.72 -3.07 16.83
CA ARG A 17 -9.52 -3.27 18.27
C ARG A 17 -9.26 -4.73 18.60
N ASN A 18 -10.02 -5.66 18.02
CA ASN A 18 -9.81 -7.10 18.22
C ASN A 18 -8.46 -7.56 17.65
N SER A 19 -8.10 -7.10 16.45
CA SER A 19 -6.79 -7.35 15.83
C SER A 19 -5.65 -6.86 16.73
N PHE A 20 -5.77 -5.64 17.28
CA PHE A 20 -4.77 -5.05 18.15
C PHE A 20 -4.61 -5.84 19.45
N ILE A 21 -5.72 -6.22 20.10
CA ILE A 21 -5.68 -7.04 21.33
C ILE A 21 -4.97 -8.37 21.06
N SER A 22 -5.27 -9.04 19.94
CA SER A 22 -4.62 -10.30 19.57
C SER A 22 -3.10 -10.16 19.43
N VAL A 23 -2.63 -9.10 18.77
CA VAL A 23 -1.19 -8.86 18.59
C VAL A 23 -0.52 -8.41 19.89
N ILE A 24 -1.14 -7.51 20.65
CA ILE A 24 -0.60 -6.99 21.93
C ILE A 24 -0.46 -8.10 22.98
N ASN A 25 -1.38 -9.07 22.99
CA ASN A 25 -1.29 -10.22 23.88
C ASN A 25 -0.08 -11.12 23.54
N THR A 26 0.38 -11.10 22.29
CA THR A 26 1.55 -11.86 21.83
C THR A 26 2.80 -10.97 21.84
N LYS A 27 3.19 -10.48 23.03
CA LYS A 27 4.25 -9.46 23.21
C LYS A 27 5.55 -9.77 22.46
N GLY A 28 5.99 -11.04 22.47
CA GLY A 28 7.21 -11.46 21.76
C GLY A 28 7.12 -11.27 20.24
N ALA A 29 5.98 -11.63 19.64
CA ALA A 29 5.75 -11.42 18.21
C ALA A 29 5.70 -9.93 17.86
N LEU A 30 5.00 -9.12 18.67
CA LEU A 30 4.96 -7.67 18.50
C LEU A 30 6.36 -7.06 18.47
N PHE A 31 7.21 -7.42 19.45
CA PHE A 31 8.60 -6.93 19.51
C PHE A 31 9.42 -7.35 18.30
N ILE A 32 9.39 -8.64 17.94
CA ILE A 32 10.17 -9.19 16.82
C ILE A 32 9.77 -8.51 15.50
N PHE A 33 8.48 -8.39 15.23
CA PHE A 33 8.00 -7.80 13.97
C PHE A 33 8.26 -6.28 13.92
N LEU A 34 8.06 -5.55 15.03
CA LEU A 34 8.37 -4.12 15.09
C LEU A 34 9.86 -3.87 14.92
N PHE A 35 10.71 -4.63 15.62
CA PHE A 35 12.17 -4.56 15.49
C PHE A 35 12.59 -4.87 14.04
N GLY A 36 12.05 -5.93 13.45
CA GLY A 36 12.33 -6.28 12.05
C GLY A 36 11.95 -5.18 11.05
N LYS A 37 10.83 -4.48 11.26
CA LYS A 37 10.45 -3.33 10.44
C LYS A 37 11.42 -2.16 10.59
N ILE A 38 11.78 -1.80 11.83
CA ILE A 38 12.74 -0.72 12.11
C ILE A 38 14.10 -1.05 11.48
N MET A 39 14.61 -2.26 11.69
CA MET A 39 15.89 -2.69 11.12
C MET A 39 15.89 -2.64 9.60
N ARG A 40 14.83 -3.14 8.95
CA ARG A 40 14.70 -3.10 7.49
C ARG A 40 14.69 -1.67 6.96
N PHE A 41 13.95 -0.78 7.62
CA PHE A 41 13.92 0.64 7.26
C PHE A 41 15.30 1.28 7.43
N THR A 42 15.92 1.13 8.60
CA THR A 42 17.23 1.71 8.92
C THR A 42 18.32 1.19 8.00
N PHE A 43 18.39 -0.12 7.74
CA PHE A 43 19.39 -0.69 6.84
C PHE A 43 19.23 -0.18 5.41
N PHE A 44 18.01 -0.09 4.89
CA PHE A 44 17.80 0.44 3.54
C PHE A 44 18.10 1.95 3.48
N PHE A 45 17.75 2.70 4.52
CA PHE A 45 18.10 4.11 4.64
C PHE A 45 19.62 4.32 4.64
N LEU A 46 20.36 3.57 5.47
CA LEU A 46 21.82 3.62 5.53
C LEU A 46 22.45 3.19 4.21
N PHE A 47 21.91 2.15 3.57
CA PHE A 47 22.34 1.73 2.23
C PHE A 47 22.25 2.88 1.23
N LEU A 48 21.11 3.58 1.15
CA LEU A 48 20.95 4.76 0.28
C LEU A 48 21.92 5.89 0.63
N TYR A 49 22.08 6.16 1.93
CA TYR A 49 22.97 7.21 2.42
C TYR A 49 24.43 6.96 2.00
N PHE A 50 24.95 5.76 2.22
CA PHE A 50 26.33 5.40 1.84
C PHE A 50 26.50 5.25 0.34
N LEU A 51 25.51 4.70 -0.37
CA LEU A 51 25.55 4.56 -1.83
C LEU A 51 25.75 5.94 -2.50
N LEU A 52 24.90 6.92 -2.15
CA LEU A 52 24.96 8.26 -2.76
C LEU A 52 26.09 9.14 -2.18
N GLY A 53 26.61 8.81 -1.00
CA GLY A 53 27.85 9.40 -0.49
C GLY A 53 29.05 9.14 -1.42
N GLY A 54 29.06 7.99 -2.12
CA GLY A 54 30.08 7.65 -3.11
C GLY A 54 29.83 8.18 -4.52
N THR A 55 28.57 8.24 -4.97
CA THR A 55 28.22 8.55 -6.39
C THR A 55 27.71 9.97 -6.64
N LYS A 56 27.50 10.78 -5.59
CA LYS A 56 26.93 12.16 -5.60
C LYS A 56 25.46 12.27 -6.07
N SER A 57 25.02 11.44 -7.01
CA SER A 57 23.62 11.37 -7.46
C SER A 57 23.24 9.94 -7.88
N LEU A 58 21.93 9.69 -7.97
CA LEU A 58 21.34 8.46 -8.48
C LEU A 58 20.26 8.81 -9.50
N ALA A 59 20.46 8.45 -10.77
CA ALA A 59 19.55 8.79 -11.87
C ALA A 59 19.18 10.29 -11.95
N GLY A 60 20.14 11.17 -11.64
CA GLY A 60 19.96 12.62 -11.63
C GLY A 60 19.40 13.20 -10.32
N TYR A 61 19.06 12.35 -9.35
CA TYR A 61 18.54 12.78 -8.04
C TYR A 61 19.67 12.91 -7.00
N SER A 62 19.61 13.96 -6.19
CA SER A 62 20.49 14.13 -5.04
C SER A 62 20.18 13.12 -3.93
N LEU A 63 21.04 13.07 -2.90
CA LEU A 63 20.80 12.24 -1.71
C LEU A 63 19.44 12.50 -1.08
N ASN A 64 19.11 13.78 -0.81
CA ASN A 64 17.85 14.14 -0.16
C ASN A 64 16.64 13.79 -1.03
N GLN A 65 16.74 13.97 -2.35
CA GLN A 65 15.67 13.60 -3.27
C GLN A 65 15.45 12.09 -3.29
N THR A 66 16.53 11.31 -3.37
CA THR A 66 16.46 9.84 -3.37
C THR A 66 15.89 9.29 -2.06
N LEU A 67 16.34 9.82 -0.92
CA LEU A 67 15.77 9.48 0.39
C LEU A 67 14.29 9.88 0.48
N PHE A 68 13.87 10.97 -0.17
CA PHE A 68 12.47 11.36 -0.19
C PHE A 68 11.59 10.39 -0.99
N PHE A 69 12.04 9.88 -2.15
CA PHE A 69 11.35 8.78 -2.84
C PHE A 69 11.19 7.56 -1.92
N PHE A 70 12.25 7.18 -1.20
CA PHE A 70 12.19 6.08 -0.24
C PHE A 70 11.18 6.32 0.88
N LEU A 71 11.14 7.54 1.45
CA LEU A 71 10.16 7.89 2.49
C LEU A 71 8.73 7.90 1.95
N THR A 72 8.51 8.44 0.74
CA THR A 72 7.21 8.41 0.05
C THR A 72 6.75 6.97 -0.19
N PHE A 73 7.65 6.09 -0.65
CA PHE A 73 7.37 4.66 -0.80
C PHE A 73 6.91 4.05 0.51
N ASN A 74 7.68 4.23 1.59
CA ASN A 74 7.33 3.65 2.89
C ASN A 74 6.01 4.22 3.40
N LEU A 75 5.73 5.51 3.18
CA LEU A 75 4.47 6.12 3.62
C LEU A 75 3.27 5.44 2.96
N VAL A 76 3.34 5.20 1.65
CA VAL A 76 2.29 4.49 0.90
C VAL A 76 2.21 3.03 1.34
N ASP A 77 3.35 2.32 1.42
CA ASP A 77 3.41 0.90 1.75
C ASP A 77 2.93 0.61 3.18
N VAL A 78 3.45 1.31 4.19
CA VAL A 78 3.06 1.13 5.60
C VAL A 78 1.60 1.51 5.81
N THR A 79 1.12 2.60 5.19
CA THR A 79 -0.30 2.99 5.31
C THR A 79 -1.22 1.99 4.61
N SER A 80 -0.82 1.47 3.44
CA SER A 80 -1.55 0.40 2.76
C SER A 80 -1.58 -0.87 3.62
N GLN A 81 -0.47 -1.26 4.24
CA GLN A 81 -0.41 -2.44 5.11
C GLN A 81 -1.23 -2.25 6.39
N PHE A 82 -1.23 -1.05 6.97
CA PHE A 82 -2.07 -0.70 8.10
C PHE A 82 -3.55 -0.93 7.79
N LEU A 83 -4.02 -0.49 6.63
CA LEU A 83 -5.44 -0.54 6.25
C LEU A 83 -5.87 -1.92 5.73
N PHE A 84 -5.03 -2.59 4.95
CA PHE A 84 -5.41 -3.75 4.14
C PHE A 84 -4.73 -5.05 4.59
N ARG A 85 -4.30 -5.13 5.85
CA ARG A 85 -3.65 -6.33 6.42
C ARG A 85 -4.51 -7.60 6.30
N GLU A 86 -5.83 -7.47 6.32
CA GLU A 86 -6.72 -8.62 6.26
C GLU A 86 -6.60 -9.42 4.95
N VAL A 87 -6.14 -8.80 3.86
CA VAL A 87 -5.93 -9.47 2.56
C VAL A 87 -5.00 -10.68 2.67
N TYR A 88 -4.02 -10.63 3.59
CA TYR A 88 -3.08 -11.73 3.84
C TYR A 88 -3.72 -12.91 4.58
N ARG A 89 -4.89 -12.72 5.17
CA ARG A 89 -5.64 -13.72 5.95
C ARG A 89 -6.89 -14.21 5.22
N PHE A 90 -7.17 -13.68 4.04
CA PHE A 90 -8.42 -13.94 3.32
C PHE A 90 -8.46 -15.33 2.69
N ARG A 91 -7.40 -15.74 1.99
CA ARG A 91 -7.38 -17.01 1.25
C ARG A 91 -7.66 -18.23 2.12
N PRO A 92 -7.09 -18.39 3.33
CA PRO A 92 -7.45 -19.49 4.22
C PRO A 92 -8.96 -19.61 4.42
N LEU A 93 -9.70 -18.50 4.53
CA LEU A 93 -11.15 -18.52 4.70
C LEU A 93 -11.89 -19.05 3.47
N VAL A 94 -11.36 -18.81 2.27
CA VAL A 94 -11.92 -19.36 1.02
C VAL A 94 -11.69 -20.86 0.97
N VAL A 95 -10.48 -21.30 1.32
CA VAL A 95 -10.07 -22.72 1.27
C VAL A 95 -10.80 -23.56 2.32
N THR A 96 -10.99 -23.04 3.54
CA THR A 96 -11.70 -23.74 4.62
C THR A 96 -13.22 -23.67 4.50
N GLY A 97 -13.77 -22.84 3.61
CA GLY A 97 -15.20 -22.56 3.52
C GLY A 97 -15.71 -21.52 4.53
N ASP A 98 -14.87 -21.02 5.45
CA ASP A 98 -15.24 -20.00 6.44
C ASP A 98 -15.66 -18.66 5.80
N PHE A 99 -15.33 -18.44 4.53
CA PHE A 99 -15.81 -17.28 3.78
C PHE A 99 -17.34 -17.28 3.66
N ASP A 100 -18.02 -18.44 3.71
CA ASP A 100 -19.48 -18.54 3.75
C ASP A 100 -20.07 -17.77 4.94
N LEU A 101 -19.42 -17.87 6.11
CA LEU A 101 -19.81 -17.15 7.31
C LEU A 101 -19.63 -15.63 7.18
N ILE A 102 -18.76 -15.17 6.28
CA ILE A 102 -18.65 -13.75 5.94
C ILE A 102 -19.80 -13.34 5.01
N LEU A 103 -20.17 -14.19 4.06
CA LEU A 103 -21.24 -13.92 3.10
C LEU A 103 -22.64 -13.87 3.73
N THR A 104 -22.86 -14.58 4.85
CA THR A 104 -24.12 -14.51 5.61
C THR A 104 -24.27 -13.25 6.46
N LYS A 105 -23.19 -12.49 6.70
CA LYS A 105 -23.23 -11.28 7.54
C LYS A 105 -23.85 -10.12 6.76
N PRO A 106 -24.61 -9.23 7.42
CA PRO A 106 -25.22 -8.04 6.81
C PRO A 106 -24.19 -6.90 6.61
N ILE A 107 -23.01 -7.22 6.07
CA ILE A 107 -21.92 -6.31 5.76
C ILE A 107 -21.40 -6.61 4.37
N ASN A 108 -20.95 -5.59 3.64
CA ASN A 108 -20.32 -5.82 2.35
C ASN A 108 -19.10 -6.75 2.49
N SER A 109 -19.10 -7.86 1.74
CA SER A 109 -18.08 -8.91 1.83
C SER A 109 -16.70 -8.41 1.41
N LEU A 110 -16.61 -7.52 0.41
CA LEU A 110 -15.35 -6.90 0.00
C LEU A 110 -14.77 -6.07 1.14
N PHE A 111 -15.58 -5.23 1.78
CA PHE A 111 -15.14 -4.45 2.93
C PHE A 111 -14.63 -5.37 4.06
N ARG A 112 -15.32 -6.48 4.35
CA ARG A 112 -14.89 -7.41 5.39
C ARG A 112 -13.58 -8.12 5.05
N ALA A 113 -13.38 -8.48 3.78
CA ALA A 113 -12.16 -9.14 3.30
C ALA A 113 -10.96 -8.18 3.21
N LEU A 114 -11.21 -6.91 2.88
CA LEU A 114 -10.19 -5.90 2.67
C LEU A 114 -9.79 -5.20 3.99
N MET A 115 -10.78 -4.76 4.76
CA MET A 115 -10.64 -3.95 5.97
C MET A 115 -11.10 -4.70 7.23
N GLY A 116 -10.77 -5.99 7.31
CA GLY A 116 -11.16 -6.85 8.43
C GLY A 116 -10.42 -6.64 9.75
N GLY A 117 -9.55 -5.63 9.83
CA GLY A 117 -8.81 -5.26 11.02
C GLY A 117 -7.50 -4.60 10.65
N ALA A 118 -7.23 -3.44 11.22
CA ALA A 118 -5.97 -2.76 10.98
C ALA A 118 -4.79 -3.46 11.66
N ASP A 119 -3.57 -3.13 11.22
CA ASP A 119 -2.34 -3.65 11.78
C ASP A 119 -1.73 -2.69 12.83
N VAL A 120 -1.61 -3.14 14.08
CA VAL A 120 -1.08 -2.30 15.17
C VAL A 120 0.39 -1.96 14.98
N ILE A 121 1.16 -2.82 14.33
CA ILE A 121 2.60 -2.62 14.14
C ILE A 121 2.82 -1.48 13.15
N ASP A 122 2.08 -1.50 12.04
CA ASP A 122 2.08 -0.40 11.07
C ASP A 122 1.63 0.91 11.72
N LEU A 123 0.57 0.88 12.55
CA LEU A 123 0.10 2.06 13.28
C LEU A 123 1.20 2.71 14.14
N ILE A 124 2.03 1.90 14.81
CA ILE A 124 3.15 2.39 15.62
C ILE A 124 4.24 3.04 14.73
N THR A 125 4.44 2.53 13.53
CA THR A 125 5.49 3.03 12.61
C THR A 125 5.10 4.24 11.77
N ILE A 126 3.80 4.53 11.61
CA ILE A 126 3.32 5.67 10.80
C ILE A 126 3.76 7.04 11.37
N PRO A 127 3.58 7.36 12.67
CA PRO A 127 3.97 8.67 13.20
C PRO A 127 5.46 9.04 13.00
N PRO A 128 6.46 8.19 13.33
CA PRO A 128 7.86 8.53 13.08
C PRO A 128 8.17 8.64 11.58
N LEU A 129 7.46 7.88 10.73
CA LEU A 129 7.60 7.99 9.28
C LEU A 129 7.05 9.31 8.72
N ILE A 130 5.88 9.77 9.19
CA ILE A 130 5.34 11.09 8.84
C ILE A 130 6.31 12.19 9.27
N TYR A 131 6.89 12.08 10.47
CA TYR A 131 7.91 13.01 10.93
C TYR A 131 9.14 13.03 10.00
N ALA A 132 9.64 11.86 9.58
CA ALA A 132 10.76 11.77 8.65
C ALA A 132 10.45 12.41 7.28
N VAL A 133 9.25 12.17 6.73
CA VAL A 133 8.78 12.80 5.48
C VAL A 133 8.74 14.32 5.64
N PHE A 134 8.20 14.83 6.75
CA PHE A 134 8.14 16.26 7.03
C PHE A 134 9.54 16.88 7.16
N TYR A 135 10.41 16.27 7.96
CA TYR A 135 11.76 16.76 8.23
C TYR A 135 12.59 16.85 6.95
N LEU A 136 12.67 15.74 6.19
CA LEU A 136 13.42 15.71 4.94
C LEU A 136 12.75 16.56 3.86
N GLY A 137 11.41 16.54 3.81
CA GLY A 137 10.64 17.32 2.85
C GLY A 137 10.89 18.82 2.97
N LYS A 138 11.05 19.35 4.19
CA LYS A 138 11.39 20.77 4.40
C LYS A 138 12.71 21.16 3.71
N MET A 139 13.68 20.24 3.61
CA MET A 139 14.97 20.48 2.95
C MET A 139 14.86 20.56 1.42
N LEU A 140 13.72 20.17 0.84
CA LEU A 140 13.45 20.24 -0.60
C LEU A 140 12.75 21.53 -1.02
N ASN A 141 12.46 22.44 -0.06
CA ASN A 141 11.80 23.73 -0.29
C ASN A 141 10.50 23.67 -1.14
N PRO A 142 9.54 22.79 -0.80
CA PRO A 142 8.28 22.69 -1.53
C PRO A 142 7.46 23.97 -1.38
N THR A 143 6.68 24.32 -2.41
CA THR A 143 5.64 25.34 -2.27
C THR A 143 4.41 24.78 -1.53
N THR A 144 3.53 25.66 -1.05
CA THR A 144 2.25 25.23 -0.43
C THR A 144 1.40 24.40 -1.39
N ALA A 145 1.44 24.72 -2.70
CA ALA A 145 0.74 23.96 -3.73
C ALA A 145 1.33 22.55 -3.89
N ASP A 146 2.65 22.41 -3.86
CA ASP A 146 3.34 21.12 -3.95
C ASP A 146 2.98 20.21 -2.76
N ILE A 147 2.92 20.78 -1.55
CA ILE A 147 2.52 20.04 -0.34
C ILE A 147 1.07 19.56 -0.47
N PHE A 148 0.15 20.43 -0.89
CA PHE A 148 -1.26 20.08 -1.05
C PHE A 148 -1.45 18.98 -2.11
N LEU A 149 -0.81 19.13 -3.29
CA LEU A 149 -0.87 18.13 -4.35
C LEU A 149 -0.21 16.82 -3.94
N TYR A 150 0.89 16.85 -3.19
CA TYR A 150 1.52 15.66 -2.63
C TYR A 150 0.54 14.88 -1.75
N ILE A 151 -0.16 15.55 -0.83
CA ILE A 151 -1.16 14.90 0.04
C ILE A 151 -2.27 14.25 -0.79
N LEU A 152 -2.81 14.96 -1.80
CA LEU A 152 -3.82 14.40 -2.69
C LEU A 152 -3.30 13.18 -3.47
N LEU A 153 -2.04 13.19 -3.90
CA LEU A 153 -1.43 12.08 -4.61
C LEU A 153 -1.07 10.91 -3.70
N ILE A 154 -0.77 11.13 -2.41
CA ILE A 154 -0.66 10.04 -1.43
C ILE A 154 -2.02 9.34 -1.27
N LEU A 155 -3.12 10.10 -1.15
CA LEU A 155 -4.46 9.51 -1.13
C LEU A 155 -4.77 8.77 -2.43
N ASN A 156 -4.36 9.32 -3.58
CA ASN A 156 -4.47 8.67 -4.87
C ASN A 156 -3.69 7.35 -4.94
N ALA A 157 -2.46 7.33 -4.44
CA ALA A 157 -1.61 6.14 -4.37
C ALA A 157 -2.24 5.05 -3.50
N LEU A 158 -2.89 5.41 -2.39
CA LEU A 158 -3.66 4.46 -1.57
C LEU A 158 -4.89 3.92 -2.31
N PHE A 159 -5.50 4.73 -3.19
CA PHE A 159 -6.59 4.30 -4.08
C PHE A 159 -6.12 3.31 -5.16
N ILE A 160 -4.90 3.49 -5.66
CA ILE A 160 -4.26 2.49 -6.54
C ILE A 160 -3.97 1.22 -5.73
N ALA A 161 -3.35 1.36 -4.55
CA ALA A 161 -3.02 0.23 -3.67
C ALA A 161 -4.25 -0.61 -3.34
N VAL A 162 -5.38 0.01 -2.97
CA VAL A 162 -6.62 -0.72 -2.65
C VAL A 162 -7.14 -1.48 -3.87
N SER A 163 -7.00 -0.93 -5.08
CA SER A 163 -7.41 -1.59 -6.31
C SER A 163 -6.62 -2.89 -6.54
N PHE A 164 -5.30 -2.87 -6.32
CA PHE A 164 -4.48 -4.09 -6.39
C PHE A 164 -4.85 -5.11 -5.31
N HIS A 165 -5.09 -4.66 -4.07
CA HIS A 165 -5.53 -5.56 -3.00
C HIS A 165 -6.88 -6.23 -3.31
N ILE A 166 -7.83 -5.48 -3.88
CA ILE A 166 -9.12 -6.04 -4.35
C ILE A 166 -8.90 -7.08 -5.45
N ALA A 167 -8.01 -6.81 -6.41
CA ALA A 167 -7.68 -7.76 -7.47
C ALA A 167 -7.04 -9.05 -6.93
N VAL A 168 -6.16 -8.93 -5.93
CA VAL A 168 -5.58 -10.08 -5.21
C VAL A 168 -6.66 -10.90 -4.51
N LEU A 169 -7.61 -10.27 -3.81
CA LEU A 169 -8.74 -10.95 -3.18
C LEU A 169 -9.59 -11.71 -4.21
N ALA A 170 -9.88 -11.07 -5.34
CA ALA A 170 -10.64 -11.68 -6.42
C ALA A 170 -9.92 -12.89 -7.05
N LEU A 171 -8.59 -12.79 -7.24
CA LEU A 171 -7.77 -13.93 -7.67
C LEU A 171 -7.77 -15.06 -6.64
N GLY A 172 -7.73 -14.73 -5.34
CA GLY A 172 -7.81 -15.72 -4.26
C GLY A 172 -9.10 -16.54 -4.26
N ILE A 173 -10.21 -15.98 -4.75
CA ILE A 173 -11.47 -16.71 -4.96
C ILE A 173 -11.38 -17.62 -6.19
N LEU A 174 -10.81 -17.12 -7.29
CA LEU A 174 -10.79 -17.84 -8.57
C LEU A 174 -9.70 -18.91 -8.67
N THR A 175 -8.61 -18.73 -7.94
CA THR A 175 -7.41 -19.58 -7.99
C THR A 175 -7.14 -20.14 -6.60
N LEU A 176 -7.59 -21.36 -6.35
CA LEU A 176 -7.37 -22.06 -5.08
C LEU A 176 -5.92 -22.52 -4.90
N GLU A 177 -5.02 -22.28 -5.87
CA GLU A 177 -3.63 -22.78 -5.88
C GLU A 177 -2.56 -21.70 -5.71
N ILE A 178 -2.87 -20.42 -5.97
CA ILE A 178 -1.86 -19.35 -5.93
C ILE A 178 -1.80 -18.68 -4.55
N ASP A 179 -0.98 -19.22 -3.64
CA ASP A 179 -0.76 -18.68 -2.28
C ASP A 179 0.02 -17.34 -2.26
N TYR A 180 0.74 -17.03 -3.34
CA TYR A 180 1.79 -16.00 -3.32
C TYR A 180 1.47 -14.70 -4.07
N THR A 181 0.25 -14.52 -4.60
CA THR A 181 -0.11 -13.34 -5.42
C THR A 181 0.14 -12.02 -4.69
N ILE A 182 -0.23 -11.95 -3.40
CA ILE A 182 0.05 -10.75 -2.59
C ILE A 182 1.54 -10.52 -2.40
N MET A 183 2.33 -11.59 -2.26
CA MET A 183 3.79 -11.49 -2.10
C MET A 183 4.44 -11.00 -3.39
N VAL A 184 4.03 -11.50 -4.56
CA VAL A 184 4.48 -10.99 -5.86
C VAL A 184 4.18 -9.50 -6.01
N TYR A 185 2.97 -9.05 -5.65
CA TYR A 185 2.63 -7.63 -5.64
C TYR A 185 3.57 -6.82 -4.73
N ARG A 186 3.86 -7.32 -3.52
CA ARG A 186 4.77 -6.64 -2.59
C ARG A 186 6.19 -6.55 -3.12
N ASP A 187 6.70 -7.63 -3.69
CA ASP A 187 8.07 -7.70 -4.18
C ASP A 187 8.25 -6.72 -5.35
N LEU A 188 7.32 -6.71 -6.31
CA LEU A 188 7.30 -5.74 -7.39
C LEU A 188 7.13 -4.29 -6.88
N SER A 189 6.23 -4.08 -5.92
CA SER A 189 6.03 -2.77 -5.30
C SER A 189 7.29 -2.27 -4.60
N SER A 190 8.06 -3.18 -3.98
CA SER A 190 9.27 -2.83 -3.23
C SER A 190 10.38 -2.21 -4.10
N LEU A 191 10.32 -2.39 -5.41
CA LEU A 191 11.20 -1.71 -6.37
C LEU A 191 10.94 -0.20 -6.42
N GLY A 192 9.79 0.27 -5.94
CA GLY A 192 9.47 1.69 -5.77
C GLY A 192 10.26 2.43 -4.70
N LYS A 193 11.10 1.73 -3.92
CA LYS A 193 12.01 2.38 -2.96
C LYS A 193 13.03 3.28 -3.64
N LEU A 194 13.29 3.06 -4.93
CA LEU A 194 14.19 3.84 -5.75
C LEU A 194 13.41 4.60 -6.83
N PRO A 195 13.94 5.74 -7.33
CA PRO A 195 13.40 6.39 -8.53
C PRO A 195 13.30 5.40 -9.69
N ILE A 196 12.20 5.46 -10.43
CA ILE A 196 11.94 4.50 -11.52
C ILE A 196 12.95 4.59 -12.66
N GLU A 197 13.61 5.75 -12.80
CA GLU A 197 14.68 6.04 -13.75
C GLU A 197 15.94 5.18 -13.55
N VAL A 198 16.10 4.55 -12.37
CA VAL A 198 17.21 3.61 -12.12
C VAL A 198 17.05 2.33 -12.94
N TYR A 199 15.82 1.96 -13.29
CA TYR A 199 15.54 0.72 -14.00
C TYR A 199 15.59 0.93 -15.52
N LYS A 200 16.14 -0.06 -16.23
CA LYS A 200 16.06 -0.17 -17.70
C LYS A 200 14.82 -0.96 -18.12
N GLU A 201 14.47 -0.86 -19.40
CA GLU A 201 13.46 -1.75 -19.97
C GLU A 201 13.94 -3.20 -19.98
N PRO A 202 13.05 -4.20 -19.76
CA PRO A 202 11.58 -4.09 -19.65
C PRO A 202 11.05 -3.80 -18.23
N VAL A 203 11.91 -3.76 -17.22
CA VAL A 203 11.52 -3.62 -15.81
C VAL A 203 10.82 -2.28 -15.57
N LYS A 204 11.35 -1.21 -16.14
CA LYS A 204 10.75 0.13 -16.07
C LYS A 204 9.31 0.14 -16.60
N GLY A 205 9.04 -0.48 -17.75
CA GLY A 205 7.70 -0.65 -18.30
C GLY A 205 6.76 -1.41 -17.37
N ILE A 206 7.21 -2.53 -16.79
CA ILE A 206 6.42 -3.30 -15.81
C ILE A 206 6.05 -2.45 -14.59
N LEU A 207 7.02 -1.72 -14.02
CA LEU A 207 6.80 -0.86 -12.86
C LEU A 207 5.96 0.38 -13.17
N THR A 208 5.90 0.81 -14.42
CA THR A 208 5.12 1.97 -14.87
C THR A 208 3.68 1.60 -15.21
N TYR A 209 3.47 0.45 -15.87
CA TYR A 209 2.17 0.11 -16.47
C TYR A 209 1.46 -1.07 -15.80
N LEU A 210 2.18 -2.05 -15.23
CA LEU A 210 1.57 -3.25 -14.65
C LEU A 210 1.26 -3.09 -13.16
N VAL A 211 2.22 -2.63 -12.35
CA VAL A 211 2.04 -2.39 -10.89
C VAL A 211 1.87 -0.89 -10.54
N PRO A 212 1.86 -0.03 -11.56
CA PRO A 212 2.23 1.40 -11.53
C PRO A 212 2.82 1.97 -10.23
N VAL A 213 3.93 1.40 -9.77
CA VAL A 213 4.66 1.92 -8.60
C VAL A 213 5.16 3.35 -8.86
N GLY A 214 5.47 3.66 -10.12
CA GLY A 214 5.78 5.01 -10.56
C GLY A 214 4.66 6.02 -10.28
N LEU A 215 3.40 5.65 -10.49
CA LEU A 215 2.25 6.52 -10.19
C LEU A 215 2.02 6.65 -8.68
N MET A 216 2.23 5.56 -7.93
CA MET A 216 2.04 5.53 -6.48
C MET A 216 3.10 6.30 -5.70
N VAL A 217 4.35 6.29 -6.18
CA VAL A 217 5.50 6.82 -5.42
C VAL A 217 6.21 7.93 -6.18
N ALA A 218 6.57 7.70 -7.44
CA ALA A 218 7.41 8.63 -8.15
C ALA A 218 6.66 9.93 -8.48
N VAL A 219 5.39 9.86 -8.87
CA VAL A 219 4.55 11.04 -9.14
C VAL A 219 4.40 11.94 -7.90
N PRO A 220 3.95 11.47 -6.73
CA PRO A 220 3.87 12.31 -5.54
C PRO A 220 5.24 12.89 -5.16
N ALA A 221 6.30 12.09 -5.12
CA ALA A 221 7.63 12.58 -4.76
C ALA A 221 8.14 13.69 -5.70
N LYS A 222 7.90 13.56 -7.02
CA LYS A 222 8.26 14.56 -8.02
C LYS A 222 7.39 15.82 -7.96
N VAL A 223 6.09 15.70 -7.65
CA VAL A 223 5.24 16.87 -7.35
C VAL A 223 5.82 17.65 -6.19
N PHE A 224 6.17 16.97 -5.10
CA PHE A 224 6.69 17.62 -3.91
C PHE A 224 7.99 18.40 -4.18
N MET A 225 8.80 17.92 -5.14
CA MET A 225 10.03 18.58 -5.59
C MET A 225 9.82 19.65 -6.68
N GLY A 226 8.59 19.87 -7.15
CA GLY A 226 8.29 20.83 -8.22
C GLY A 226 8.81 20.44 -9.62
N ILE A 227 9.06 19.15 -9.87
CA ILE A 227 9.73 18.67 -11.10
C ILE A 227 8.84 17.84 -12.04
N ILE A 228 7.52 17.76 -11.81
CA ILE A 228 6.62 16.97 -12.65
C ILE A 228 5.69 17.83 -13.50
N THR A 229 5.21 17.22 -14.59
CA THR A 229 4.22 17.78 -15.49
C THR A 229 2.79 17.52 -15.02
N VAL A 230 1.87 18.40 -15.41
CA VAL A 230 0.42 18.23 -15.20
C VAL A 230 -0.09 16.90 -15.78
N SER A 231 0.48 16.44 -16.90
CA SER A 231 0.10 15.16 -17.52
C SER A 231 0.37 13.96 -16.61
N GLY A 232 1.45 13.96 -15.84
CA GLY A 232 1.76 12.89 -14.89
C GLY A 232 0.73 12.82 -13.74
N ILE A 233 0.33 13.98 -13.23
CA ILE A 233 -0.70 14.10 -12.19
C ILE A 233 -2.04 13.56 -12.70
N LEU A 234 -2.48 14.02 -13.87
CA LEU A 234 -3.74 13.57 -14.48
C LEU A 234 -3.72 12.07 -14.77
N THR A 235 -2.59 11.52 -15.23
CA THR A 235 -2.44 10.09 -15.49
C THR A 235 -2.57 9.27 -14.20
N ALA A 236 -1.98 9.72 -13.09
CA ALA A 236 -2.14 9.04 -11.79
C ALA A 236 -3.60 9.00 -11.34
N PHE A 237 -4.30 10.13 -11.39
CA PHE A 237 -5.73 10.18 -11.04
C PHE A 237 -6.59 9.31 -11.96
N ALA A 238 -6.42 9.43 -13.28
CA ALA A 238 -7.16 8.64 -14.26
C ALA A 238 -6.92 7.13 -14.05
N PHE A 239 -5.66 6.72 -13.87
CA PHE A 239 -5.32 5.32 -13.63
C PHE A 239 -5.99 4.81 -12.35
N SER A 240 -5.94 5.56 -11.25
CA SER A 240 -6.55 5.14 -9.98
C SER A 240 -8.05 4.86 -10.10
N VAL A 241 -8.78 5.68 -10.86
CA VAL A 241 -10.23 5.51 -11.07
C VAL A 241 -10.49 4.27 -11.93
N LEU A 242 -9.76 4.11 -13.04
CA LEU A 242 -9.90 2.96 -13.92
C LEU A 242 -9.54 1.65 -13.20
N ALA A 243 -8.45 1.63 -12.46
CA ALA A 243 -8.00 0.48 -11.68
C ALA A 243 -9.03 0.10 -10.61
N PHE A 244 -9.60 1.08 -9.90
CA PHE A 244 -10.62 0.83 -8.88
C PHE A 244 -11.90 0.25 -9.49
N ILE A 245 -12.36 0.81 -10.61
CA ILE A 245 -13.53 0.29 -11.34
C ILE A 245 -13.26 -1.14 -11.85
N ALA A 246 -12.08 -1.39 -12.42
CA ALA A 246 -11.71 -2.71 -12.92
C ALA A 246 -11.65 -3.73 -11.78
N ALA A 247 -10.98 -3.40 -10.67
CA ALA A 247 -10.83 -4.27 -9.52
C ALA A 247 -12.17 -4.60 -8.85
N THR A 248 -13.05 -3.60 -8.67
CA THR A 248 -14.37 -3.81 -8.07
C THR A 248 -15.29 -4.68 -8.95
N ARG A 249 -15.25 -4.50 -10.28
CA ARG A 249 -15.95 -5.39 -11.22
C ARG A 249 -15.37 -6.80 -11.19
N PHE A 250 -14.05 -6.92 -11.10
CA PHE A 250 -13.37 -8.20 -11.04
C PHE A 250 -13.70 -8.95 -9.74
N TRP A 251 -13.78 -8.26 -8.61
CA TRP A 251 -14.31 -8.82 -7.36
C TRP A 251 -15.74 -9.35 -7.53
N GLY A 252 -16.64 -8.58 -8.15
CA GLY A 252 -18.00 -9.03 -8.42
C GLY A 252 -18.06 -10.26 -9.34
N TYR A 253 -17.19 -10.33 -10.34
CA TYR A 253 -17.02 -11.48 -11.23
C TYR A 253 -16.53 -12.73 -10.47
N ALA A 254 -15.54 -12.56 -9.58
CA ALA A 254 -14.98 -13.62 -8.78
C ALA A 254 -16.00 -14.17 -7.78
N LEU A 255 -16.71 -13.27 -7.09
CA LEU A 255 -17.72 -13.64 -6.10
C LEU A 255 -18.87 -14.46 -6.71
N ARG A 256 -19.25 -14.21 -7.96
CA ARG A 256 -20.27 -15.01 -8.69
C ARG A 256 -19.80 -16.43 -9.04
N ARG A 257 -18.49 -16.67 -9.03
CA ARG A 257 -17.88 -17.98 -9.31
C ARG A 257 -17.41 -18.69 -8.05
N TYR A 258 -17.60 -18.08 -6.88
CA TYR A 258 -17.25 -18.70 -5.63
C TYR A 258 -18.14 -19.94 -5.42
N THR A 259 -17.49 -21.09 -5.25
CA THR A 259 -18.10 -22.36 -4.88
C THR A 259 -17.62 -22.72 -3.48
N SER A 260 -18.56 -22.95 -2.56
CA SER A 260 -18.22 -23.28 -1.18
C SER A 260 -17.39 -24.57 -1.09
N ALA A 261 -16.42 -24.57 -0.19
CA ALA A 261 -15.66 -25.75 0.21
C ALA A 261 -16.28 -26.45 1.45
N SER A 262 -17.39 -25.91 1.99
CA SER A 262 -18.09 -26.50 3.13
C SER A 262 -18.91 -27.71 2.69
N SER A 263 -18.69 -28.86 3.34
CA SER A 263 -19.56 -30.05 3.26
C SER A 263 -20.69 -30.00 4.29
#